data_AF-I1XCZ9-F1
#
_entry.id   AF-I1XCZ9-F1
#
_cell.length_a   1.000
_cell.length_b   1.000
_cell.length_c   1.000
_cell.angle_alpha   90.00
_cell.angle_beta   90.00
_cell.angle_gamma   90.00
#
_symmetry.space_group_name_H-M   'P 1'
#
loop_
_entity.id
_entity.type
_entity.pdbx_description
1 polymer ?
#
loop_
_entity_poly.entity_id
_entity_poly.type
_entity_poly.pdbx_seq_one_letter_code
_entity_poly.pdbx_strand_id
1 'polypeptide(L)'
;KNTDITETHKMRTELKDHAAASGIKLTYLAFIIKAVAKSLRDMPNINVRGDFANNKIQFMHNINIGIAVDTPNGLMVPVIKGADHLSVFEIAIKISELANKAKDGKLTRAEMTEATFTVSNFGSVGLDYATPIINSPESAILGVGTMSQTPLYINGELQKRFIMP
;
A
#
# COMPACT_ATOMS: atom_id res chain seq x y z
N LYS A 1 14.43 5.51 -5.41
CA LYS A 1 15.16 4.42 -6.09
C LYS A 1 14.11 3.42 -6.53
N ASN A 2 14.14 2.98 -7.78
CA ASN A 2 13.13 2.08 -8.29
C ASN A 2 13.38 0.66 -7.76
N THR A 3 12.31 -0.12 -7.62
CA THR A 3 12.33 -1.46 -7.04
C THR A 3 12.11 -2.50 -8.12
N ASP A 4 12.96 -3.53 -8.19
CA ASP A 4 12.71 -4.70 -9.02
C ASP A 4 11.67 -5.59 -8.34
N ILE A 5 10.51 -5.72 -8.99
CA ILE A 5 9.39 -6.53 -8.52
C ILE A 5 9.14 -7.75 -9.43
N THR A 6 10.14 -8.19 -10.20
CA THR A 6 10.02 -9.31 -11.14
C THR A 6 9.54 -10.60 -10.46
N GLU A 7 10.09 -10.94 -9.30
CA GLU A 7 9.67 -12.14 -8.56
C GLU A 7 8.26 -11.98 -7.96
N THR A 8 7.91 -10.79 -7.48
CA THR A 8 6.54 -10.47 -7.03
C THR A 8 5.56 -10.55 -8.19
N HIS A 9 5.95 -10.10 -9.39
CA HIS A 9 5.15 -10.21 -10.60
C HIS A 9 4.87 -11.66 -10.97
N LYS A 10 5.90 -12.52 -10.91
CA LYS A 10 5.76 -13.96 -11.14
C LYS A 10 4.81 -14.59 -10.12
N MET A 11 5.05 -14.38 -8.83
CA MET A 11 4.22 -14.91 -7.74
C MET A 11 2.75 -14.46 -7.87
N ARG A 12 2.52 -13.17 -8.12
CA ARG A 12 1.15 -12.65 -8.33
C ARG A 12 0.50 -13.28 -9.55
N THR A 13 1.25 -13.56 -10.62
CA THR A 13 0.72 -14.17 -11.85
C THR A 13 0.34 -15.63 -11.64
N GLU A 14 1.10 -16.38 -10.86
CA GLU A 14 0.81 -17.78 -10.49
C GLU A 14 -0.41 -17.86 -9.56
N LEU A 15 -0.56 -16.92 -8.63
CA LEU A 15 -1.64 -16.93 -7.63
C LEU A 15 -2.94 -16.25 -8.08
N LYS A 16 -2.92 -15.41 -9.12
CA LYS A 16 -4.10 -14.61 -9.50
C LYS A 16 -5.31 -15.46 -9.86
N ASP A 17 -5.11 -16.59 -10.55
CA ASP A 17 -6.20 -17.43 -11.07
C ASP A 17 -6.84 -18.23 -9.93
N HIS A 18 -6.02 -18.72 -9.00
CA HIS A 18 -6.49 -19.32 -7.76
C HIS A 18 -7.26 -18.31 -6.88
N ALA A 19 -6.73 -17.10 -6.72
CA ALA A 19 -7.42 -16.03 -5.98
C ALA A 19 -8.77 -15.68 -6.62
N ALA A 20 -8.81 -15.59 -7.95
CA ALA A 20 -10.03 -15.29 -8.71
C ALA A 20 -11.11 -16.37 -8.54
N ALA A 21 -10.74 -17.64 -8.42
CA ALA A 21 -11.67 -18.73 -8.12
C ALA A 21 -12.39 -18.55 -6.77
N SER A 22 -11.76 -17.86 -5.82
CA SER A 22 -12.36 -17.48 -4.54
C SER A 22 -12.95 -16.06 -4.53
N GLY A 23 -13.09 -15.42 -5.70
CA GLY A 23 -13.63 -14.05 -5.82
C GLY A 23 -12.67 -12.94 -5.36
N ILE A 24 -11.39 -13.25 -5.13
CA ILE A 24 -10.39 -12.30 -4.61
C ILE A 24 -9.64 -11.65 -5.76
N LYS A 25 -9.70 -10.32 -5.86
CA LYS A 25 -8.91 -9.55 -6.83
C LYS A 25 -7.50 -9.31 -6.32
N LEU A 26 -6.56 -10.20 -6.67
CA LEU A 26 -5.16 -10.09 -6.27
C LEU A 26 -4.39 -9.07 -7.12
N THR A 27 -3.97 -7.97 -6.50
CA THR A 27 -3.19 -6.87 -7.09
C THR A 27 -1.84 -6.71 -6.39
N TYR A 28 -0.90 -5.96 -7.00
CA TYR A 28 0.39 -5.66 -6.35
C TYR A 28 0.24 -4.90 -5.04
N LEU A 29 -0.82 -4.09 -4.88
CA LEU A 29 -1.04 -3.30 -3.68
C LEU A 29 -1.11 -4.18 -2.42
N ALA A 30 -1.67 -5.39 -2.51
CA ALA A 30 -1.73 -6.31 -1.37
C ALA A 30 -0.33 -6.79 -0.92
N PHE A 31 0.56 -7.06 -1.88
CA PHE A 31 1.95 -7.40 -1.59
C PHE A 31 2.72 -6.21 -1.01
N ILE A 32 2.51 -5.01 -1.56
CA ILE A 32 3.14 -3.77 -1.09
C ILE A 32 2.73 -3.48 0.34
N ILE A 33 1.43 -3.53 0.66
CA ILE A 33 0.94 -3.30 2.02
C ILE A 33 1.52 -4.34 2.99
N LYS A 34 1.61 -5.62 2.58
CA LYS A 34 2.23 -6.65 3.43
C LYS A 34 3.71 -6.37 3.68
N ALA A 35 4.44 -5.96 2.64
CA ALA A 35 5.85 -5.60 2.75
C ALA A 35 6.04 -4.37 3.65
N VAL A 36 5.25 -3.31 3.46
CA VAL A 36 5.25 -2.11 4.31
C VAL A 36 4.95 -2.48 5.76
N ALA A 37 3.91 -3.29 6.01
CA ALA A 37 3.54 -3.68 7.36
C ALA A 37 4.66 -4.47 8.06
N LYS A 38 5.34 -5.37 7.33
CA LYS A 38 6.52 -6.05 7.86
C LYS A 38 7.66 -5.07 8.14
N SER A 39 7.97 -4.17 7.21
CA SER A 39 9.04 -3.18 7.38
C SER A 39 8.79 -2.23 8.55
N LEU A 40 7.54 -1.81 8.78
CA LEU A 40 7.19 -0.96 9.92
C LEU A 40 7.35 -1.68 11.26
N ARG A 41 7.14 -3.00 11.30
CA ARG A 41 7.42 -3.81 12.49
C ARG A 41 8.92 -3.88 12.77
N ASP A 42 9.72 -4.04 11.73
CA ASP A 42 11.19 -4.11 11.82
C ASP A 42 11.82 -2.71 12.05
N MET A 43 11.09 -1.63 11.71
CA MET A 43 11.51 -0.23 11.84
C MET A 43 10.48 0.63 12.60
N PRO A 44 10.31 0.42 13.92
CA PRO A 44 9.26 1.08 14.70
C PRO A 44 9.40 2.62 14.74
N ASN A 45 10.59 3.16 14.49
CA ASN A 45 10.83 4.61 14.41
C ASN A 45 10.09 5.29 13.25
N ILE A 46 9.63 4.53 12.24
CA ILE A 46 8.78 5.05 11.17
C ILE A 46 7.32 4.98 11.60
N ASN A 47 6.89 3.95 12.34
CA ASN A 47 5.49 3.78 12.77
C ASN A 47 5.16 4.67 13.98
N VAL A 48 5.18 5.99 13.78
CA VAL A 48 4.96 6.99 14.83
C VAL A 48 3.95 8.04 14.39
N ARG A 49 3.31 8.68 15.38
CA ARG A 49 2.42 9.82 15.15
C ARG A 49 2.92 11.05 15.90
N GLY A 50 2.81 12.21 15.27
CA GLY A 50 3.17 13.49 15.87
C GLY A 50 2.07 14.02 16.79
N ASP A 51 2.42 14.36 18.01
CA ASP A 51 1.60 15.19 18.90
C ASP A 51 2.21 16.60 18.94
N PHE A 52 1.82 17.42 17.97
CA PHE A 52 2.35 18.77 17.81
C PHE A 52 1.92 19.72 18.94
N ALA A 53 0.77 19.46 19.59
CA ALA A 53 0.29 20.28 20.70
C ALA A 53 1.16 20.12 21.94
N ASN A 54 1.60 18.89 22.22
CA ASN A 54 2.42 18.58 23.39
C ASN A 54 3.91 18.43 23.07
N ASN A 55 4.32 18.68 21.81
CA ASN A 55 5.67 18.48 21.30
C ASN A 55 6.22 17.06 21.60
N LYS A 56 5.41 16.04 21.31
CA LYS A 56 5.73 14.62 21.57
C LYS A 56 5.62 13.78 20.30
N ILE A 57 6.34 12.66 20.30
CA ILE A 57 6.22 11.61 19.30
C ILE A 57 5.60 10.39 19.97
N GLN A 58 4.53 9.87 19.40
CA GLN A 58 3.83 8.69 19.89
C GLN A 58 4.23 7.48 19.05
N PHE A 59 4.84 6.47 19.68
CA PHE A 59 5.19 5.22 19.02
C PHE A 59 3.97 4.31 18.92
N MET A 60 3.65 3.88 17.70
CA MET A 60 2.48 3.06 17.45
C MET A 60 2.87 1.58 17.44
N HIS A 61 2.20 0.80 18.29
CA HIS A 61 2.40 -0.65 18.36
C HIS A 61 1.58 -1.37 17.28
N ASN A 62 0.38 -0.85 17.00
CA ASN A 62 -0.48 -1.36 15.93
C ASN A 62 0.00 -0.83 14.58
N ILE A 63 -0.07 -1.66 13.54
CA ILE A 63 0.29 -1.29 12.18
C ILE A 63 -0.99 -1.21 11.36
N ASN A 64 -1.51 0.01 11.24
CA ASN A 64 -2.74 0.31 10.53
C ASN A 64 -2.40 1.09 9.26
N ILE A 65 -2.67 0.52 8.10
CA ILE A 65 -2.27 1.10 6.82
C ILE A 65 -3.47 1.79 6.17
N GLY A 66 -3.37 3.11 6.02
CA GLY A 66 -4.26 3.89 5.17
C GLY A 66 -3.98 3.61 3.70
N ILE A 67 -5.02 3.47 2.89
CA ILE A 67 -4.91 3.35 1.43
C ILE A 67 -5.57 4.53 0.76
N ALA A 68 -4.85 5.25 -0.08
CA ALA A 68 -5.42 6.34 -0.86
C ALA A 68 -6.37 5.78 -1.93
N VAL A 69 -7.64 6.21 -1.90
CA VAL A 69 -8.66 5.81 -2.87
C VAL A 69 -9.32 7.05 -3.45
N ASP A 70 -9.13 7.25 -4.75
CA ASP A 70 -9.85 8.29 -5.50
C ASP A 70 -11.31 7.87 -5.70
N THR A 71 -12.22 8.75 -5.27
CA THR A 71 -13.67 8.58 -5.41
C THR A 71 -14.26 9.79 -6.16
N PRO A 72 -15.49 9.69 -6.70
CA PRO A 72 -16.17 10.83 -7.31
C PRO A 72 -16.34 12.03 -6.35
N ASN A 73 -16.34 11.78 -5.03
CA ASN A 73 -16.49 12.81 -3.99
C ASN A 73 -15.14 13.33 -3.47
N GLY A 74 -14.03 12.95 -4.11
CA GLY A 74 -12.67 13.31 -3.71
C GLY A 74 -11.86 12.14 -3.15
N LEU A 75 -10.65 12.46 -2.70
CA LEU A 75 -9.71 11.49 -2.15
C LEU A 75 -10.16 11.04 -0.75
N MET A 76 -10.27 9.73 -0.54
CA MET A 76 -10.54 9.12 0.75
C MET A 76 -9.38 8.21 1.17
N VAL A 77 -9.13 8.09 2.47
CA VAL A 77 -8.07 7.23 3.03
C VAL A 77 -8.67 6.23 4.01
N PRO A 78 -9.34 5.16 3.54
CA PRO A 78 -9.75 4.08 4.41
C PRO A 78 -8.55 3.28 4.95
N VAL A 79 -8.74 2.61 6.08
CA VAL A 79 -7.67 2.04 6.91
C VAL A 79 -7.82 0.53 7.03
N ILE A 80 -6.76 -0.21 6.69
CA ILE A 80 -6.61 -1.63 6.98
C ILE A 80 -5.96 -1.77 8.36
N LYS A 81 -6.75 -2.18 9.35
CA LYS A 81 -6.28 -2.34 10.73
C LYS A 81 -5.47 -3.63 10.90
N GLY A 82 -4.38 -3.57 11.67
CA GLY A 82 -3.54 -4.74 11.97
C GLY A 82 -2.97 -5.43 10.72
N ALA A 83 -2.53 -4.65 9.73
CA ALA A 83 -2.11 -5.15 8.42
C ALA A 83 -0.92 -6.14 8.50
N ASP A 84 -0.14 -6.07 9.57
CA ASP A 84 0.97 -6.96 9.88
C ASP A 84 0.52 -8.38 10.27
N HIS A 85 -0.68 -8.53 10.82
CA HIS A 85 -1.30 -9.82 11.17
C HIS A 85 -2.02 -10.50 10.01
N LEU A 86 -2.34 -9.74 8.95
CA LEU A 86 -3.09 -10.25 7.81
C LEU A 86 -2.19 -10.93 6.77
N SER A 87 -2.70 -11.97 6.12
CA SER A 87 -2.13 -12.54 4.90
C SER A 87 -2.34 -11.62 3.70
N VAL A 88 -1.60 -11.87 2.61
CA VAL A 88 -1.75 -11.11 1.35
C VAL A 88 -3.18 -11.23 0.79
N PHE A 89 -3.83 -12.38 0.92
CA PHE A 89 -5.20 -12.58 0.45
C PHE A 89 -6.21 -11.80 1.30
N GLU A 90 -6.06 -11.80 2.62
CA GLU A 90 -6.92 -11.01 3.52
C GLU A 90 -6.76 -9.50 3.27
N ILE A 91 -5.54 -9.03 3.02
CA ILE A 91 -5.28 -7.66 2.61
C ILE A 91 -5.98 -7.35 1.28
N ALA A 92 -5.90 -8.25 0.29
CA ALA A 92 -6.56 -8.06 -1.01
C ALA A 92 -8.10 -7.97 -0.89
N ILE A 93 -8.69 -8.78 -0.02
CA ILE A 93 -10.12 -8.71 0.34
C ILE A 93 -10.43 -7.33 0.95
N LYS A 94 -9.69 -6.93 1.98
CA LYS A 94 -9.88 -5.64 2.67
C LYS A 94 -9.75 -4.43 1.75
N ILE A 95 -8.75 -4.42 0.86
CA ILE A 95 -8.59 -3.37 -0.16
C ILE A 95 -9.86 -3.27 -1.00
N SER A 96 -10.37 -4.42 -1.49
CA SER A 96 -11.53 -4.45 -2.38
C SER A 96 -12.81 -4.01 -1.66
N GLU A 97 -13.02 -4.46 -0.42
CA GLU A 97 -14.12 -4.04 0.46
C GLU A 97 -14.11 -2.52 0.68
N LEU A 98 -12.98 -1.99 1.14
CA LEU A 98 -12.83 -0.57 1.48
C LEU A 98 -12.92 0.32 0.24
N ALA A 99 -12.32 -0.09 -0.88
CA ALA A 99 -12.39 0.66 -2.13
C ALA A 99 -13.82 0.74 -2.68
N ASN A 100 -14.59 -0.35 -2.60
CA ASN A 100 -16.00 -0.34 -3.01
C ASN A 100 -16.85 0.53 -2.08
N LYS A 101 -16.65 0.41 -0.75
CA LYS A 101 -17.33 1.30 0.21
C LYS A 101 -16.98 2.77 0.00
N ALA A 102 -15.73 3.08 -0.32
CA ALA A 102 -15.28 4.45 -0.60
C ALA A 102 -16.02 5.02 -1.82
N LYS A 103 -16.04 4.27 -2.93
CA LYS A 103 -16.73 4.67 -4.15
C LYS A 103 -18.24 4.84 -3.96
N ASP A 104 -18.84 3.98 -3.14
CA ASP A 104 -20.26 4.04 -2.79
C ASP A 104 -20.61 5.11 -1.74
N GLY A 105 -19.62 5.78 -1.14
CA GLY A 105 -19.83 6.73 -0.05
C GLY A 105 -20.31 6.08 1.26
N LYS A 106 -20.01 4.79 1.47
CA LYS A 106 -20.46 3.96 2.61
C LYS A 106 -19.37 3.73 3.66
N LEU A 107 -18.24 4.43 3.58
CA LEU A 107 -17.19 4.32 4.59
C LEU A 107 -17.68 4.87 5.93
N THR A 108 -17.44 4.11 6.99
CA THR A 108 -17.69 4.56 8.35
C THR A 108 -16.51 5.37 8.88
N ARG A 109 -16.74 6.21 9.89
CA ARG A 109 -15.66 6.95 10.58
C ARG A 109 -14.59 6.01 11.15
N ALA A 110 -14.98 4.84 11.64
CA ALA A 110 -14.07 3.85 12.19
C ALA A 110 -13.13 3.25 11.13
N GLU A 111 -13.56 3.22 9.87
CA GLU A 111 -12.76 2.74 8.73
C GLU A 111 -11.86 3.84 8.15
N MET A 112 -11.99 5.09 8.57
CA MET A 112 -11.17 6.23 8.09
C MET A 112 -10.25 6.82 9.17
N THR A 113 -10.12 6.14 10.30
CA THR A 113 -9.37 6.64 11.47
C THR A 113 -8.32 5.66 11.93
N GLU A 114 -7.36 6.16 12.71
CA GLU A 114 -6.28 5.39 13.34
C GLU A 114 -5.26 4.78 12.36
N ALA A 115 -5.13 5.31 11.14
CA ALA A 115 -3.98 5.04 10.31
C ALA A 115 -2.69 5.49 11.01
N THR A 116 -1.65 4.69 10.86
CA THR A 116 -0.30 4.97 11.37
C THR A 116 0.70 5.19 10.23
N PHE A 117 0.34 4.78 9.02
CA PHE A 117 1.09 4.98 7.79
C PHE A 117 0.14 4.91 6.60
N THR A 118 0.40 5.69 5.54
CA THR A 118 -0.43 5.69 4.32
C THR A 118 0.34 5.17 3.10
N VAL A 119 -0.33 4.39 2.26
CA VAL A 119 0.13 4.01 0.92
C VAL A 119 -0.75 4.68 -0.13
N SER A 120 -0.13 5.43 -1.03
CA SER A 120 -0.78 6.08 -2.16
C SER A 120 -0.30 5.51 -3.49
N ASN A 121 -1.21 4.86 -4.23
CA ASN A 121 -0.89 4.17 -5.47
C ASN A 121 -1.42 4.92 -6.70
N PHE A 122 -0.64 5.90 -7.15
CA PHE A 122 -0.90 6.66 -8.37
C PHE A 122 -0.42 5.93 -9.65
N GLY A 123 0.32 4.83 -9.52
CA GLY A 123 0.60 3.93 -10.64
C GLY A 123 -0.65 3.31 -11.27
N SER A 124 -1.76 3.27 -10.52
CA SER A 124 -3.06 2.82 -11.05
C SER A 124 -3.68 3.77 -12.09
N VAL A 125 -3.26 5.04 -12.10
CA VAL A 125 -3.68 6.08 -13.05
C VAL A 125 -2.57 6.47 -14.03
N GLY A 126 -1.45 5.73 -14.04
CA GLY A 126 -0.36 5.92 -15.00
C GLY A 126 0.69 6.95 -14.61
N LEU A 127 0.76 7.38 -13.34
CA LEU A 127 1.81 8.27 -12.87
C LEU A 127 3.04 7.49 -12.37
N ASP A 128 4.23 7.91 -12.80
CA ASP A 128 5.48 7.27 -12.40
C ASP A 128 6.02 7.84 -11.08
N TYR A 129 6.02 9.16 -10.91
CA TYR A 129 6.52 9.81 -9.70
C TYR A 129 5.60 10.94 -9.25
N ALA A 130 5.43 11.05 -7.94
CA ALA A 130 4.76 12.17 -7.30
C ALA A 130 5.40 12.44 -5.93
N THR A 131 5.16 13.62 -5.38
CA THR A 131 5.53 13.98 -4.00
C THR A 131 4.27 13.95 -3.12
N PRO A 132 3.88 12.77 -2.58
CA PRO A 132 2.69 12.66 -1.76
C PRO A 132 2.84 13.46 -0.46
N ILE A 133 1.75 14.07 -0.02
CA ILE A 133 1.70 14.83 1.24
C ILE A 133 1.33 13.87 2.36
N ILE A 134 2.05 13.94 3.47
CA ILE A 134 1.80 13.12 4.66
C ILE A 134 0.41 13.45 5.23
N ASN A 135 -0.36 12.42 5.54
CA ASN A 135 -1.66 12.56 6.20
C ASN A 135 -1.46 12.75 7.71
N SER A 136 -1.45 14.00 8.17
CA SER A 136 -1.25 14.32 9.59
C SER A 136 -2.30 13.62 10.46
N PRO A 137 -1.91 13.01 11.60
CA PRO A 137 -0.62 13.13 12.30
C PRO A 137 0.35 11.96 12.05
N GLU A 138 0.23 11.25 10.93
CA GLU A 138 1.22 10.22 10.53
C GLU A 138 2.61 10.84 10.31
N SER A 139 3.66 10.01 10.38
CA SER A 139 5.05 10.43 10.17
C SER A 139 5.50 10.34 8.71
N ALA A 140 4.85 9.49 7.91
CA ALA A 140 5.33 9.13 6.58
C ALA A 140 4.20 8.60 5.69
N ILE A 141 4.44 8.67 4.38
CA ILE A 141 3.56 8.15 3.33
C ILE A 141 4.42 7.50 2.24
N LEU A 142 3.97 6.37 1.71
CA LEU A 142 4.60 5.72 0.55
C LEU A 142 3.80 6.04 -0.71
N GLY A 143 4.44 6.69 -1.67
CA GLY A 143 3.96 6.79 -3.05
C GLY A 143 4.39 5.57 -3.85
N VAL A 144 3.50 5.05 -4.70
CA VAL A 144 3.77 3.92 -5.60
C VAL A 144 3.42 4.32 -7.03
N GLY A 145 4.41 4.24 -7.91
CA GLY A 145 4.28 4.58 -9.33
C GLY A 145 3.92 3.42 -10.24
N THR A 146 3.81 3.71 -11.54
CA THR A 146 3.48 2.72 -12.57
C THR A 146 4.60 1.71 -12.73
N MET A 147 4.26 0.41 -12.67
CA MET A 147 5.20 -0.64 -13.02
C MET A 147 5.48 -0.64 -14.53
N SER A 148 6.74 -0.72 -14.92
CA SER A 148 7.17 -0.84 -16.32
C SER A 148 8.09 -2.04 -16.54
N GLN A 149 8.16 -2.51 -17.79
CA GLN A 149 9.14 -3.51 -18.21
C GLN A 149 10.43 -2.79 -18.62
N THR A 150 11.54 -3.11 -17.97
CA THR A 150 12.83 -2.45 -18.18
C THR A 150 13.91 -3.50 -18.45
N PRO A 151 14.77 -3.32 -19.46
CA PRO A 151 15.96 -4.14 -19.62
C PRO A 151 17.02 -3.73 -18.58
N LEU A 152 17.43 -4.66 -17.72
CA LEU A 152 18.50 -4.45 -16.74
C LEU A 152 19.68 -5.38 -17.00
N TYR A 153 20.89 -4.88 -16.79
CA TYR A 153 22.10 -5.67 -16.88
C TYR A 153 22.35 -6.40 -15.57
N ILE A 154 22.25 -7.73 -15.57
CA ILE A 154 22.44 -8.59 -14.38
C ILE A 154 23.41 -9.69 -14.76
N ASN A 155 24.50 -9.81 -14.01
CA ASN A 155 25.54 -10.83 -14.21
C ASN A 155 26.11 -10.88 -15.64
N GLY A 156 26.24 -9.74 -16.32
CA GLY A 156 26.80 -9.71 -17.66
C GLY A 156 25.78 -9.80 -18.79
N GLU A 157 24.49 -9.98 -18.48
CA GLU A 157 23.44 -10.19 -19.47
C GLU A 157 22.29 -9.19 -19.34
N LEU A 158 21.72 -8.79 -20.48
CA LEU A 158 20.54 -7.95 -20.51
C LEU A 158 19.29 -8.81 -20.25
N GLN A 159 18.61 -8.55 -19.15
CA GLN A 159 17.43 -9.32 -18.73
C GLN A 159 16.21 -8.40 -18.63
N LYS A 160 15.06 -8.91 -19.08
CA LYS A 160 13.77 -8.24 -18.94
C LYS A 160 13.32 -8.29 -17.49
N ARG A 161 13.15 -7.12 -16.85
CA ARG A 161 12.71 -6.99 -15.46
C ARG A 161 11.47 -6.11 -15.35
N PHE A 162 10.74 -6.26 -14.25
CA PHE A 162 9.59 -5.43 -13.91
C PHE A 162 9.98 -4.46 -12.80
N ILE A 163 9.98 -3.17 -13.12
CA ILE A 163 10.48 -2.13 -12.25
C ILE A 163 9.32 -1.24 -11.79
N MET A 164 9.26 -0.98 -10.50
CA MET A 164 8.25 -0.13 -9.85
C MET A 164 8.94 1.09 -9.21
N PRO A 165 8.59 2.31 -9.66
CA PRO A 165 8.99 3.56 -9.02
C PRO A 165 8.44 3.74 -7.60
#